data_AF-A0A3A4PP00-F1
#
_entry.id   AF-A0A3A4PP00-F1
#
_cell.length_a   1.000
_cell.length_b   1.000
_cell.length_c   1.000
_cell.angle_alpha   90.00
_cell.angle_beta   90.00
_cell.angle_gamma   90.00
#
_symmetry.space_group_name_H-M   'P 1'
#
loop_
_entity.id
_entity.type
_entity.pdbx_description
1 polymer ?
#
loop_
_entity_poly.entity_id
_entity_poly.type
_entity_poly.pdbx_seq_one_letter_code
_entity_poly.pdbx_strand_id
1 'polypeptide(L)'
;MFREIGGAFGSCNHDTYDDHENVAYSIGFRCLHRAASLLRDPSLYDWALEHCLHGLERFEMHEDRNDVATQGLLYMEDSWDTSYLWENAEAAYALLEAARIHHSREYEIKGLTILRAAALHHHGEYGFLTEGVDWNNHNGQWREVDGKKIPIHVGGVVYGDVNYTQPFLNNMHITAPTLFYLEQMASRNPMENGCKLMDCEESVLGILPV
;
A
#
# COMPACT_ATOMS: atom_id res chain seq x y z
N MET A 1 -11.02 -23.47 13.03
CA MET A 1 -10.77 -23.71 11.59
C MET A 1 -9.82 -22.69 10.96
N PHE A 2 -10.18 -21.42 10.72
CA PHE A 2 -9.27 -20.44 10.03
C PHE A 2 -7.91 -20.26 10.73
N ARG A 3 -7.89 -20.00 12.04
CA ARG A 3 -6.65 -19.88 12.84
C ARG A 3 -5.88 -21.21 12.95
N GLU A 4 -6.58 -22.33 12.93
CA GLU A 4 -6.00 -23.67 13.10
C GLU A 4 -5.19 -24.12 11.88
N ILE A 5 -5.51 -23.59 10.70
CA ILE A 5 -4.78 -23.86 9.45
C ILE A 5 -3.70 -22.80 9.16
N GLY A 6 -3.45 -21.86 10.08
CA GLY A 6 -2.48 -20.77 9.88
C GLY A 6 -3.02 -19.60 9.06
N GLY A 7 -4.33 -19.54 8.81
CA GLY A 7 -4.97 -18.60 7.90
C GLY A 7 -5.20 -19.19 6.51
N ALA A 8 -5.89 -18.42 5.67
CA ALA A 8 -6.09 -18.71 4.25
C ALA A 8 -6.00 -17.38 3.51
N PHE A 9 -4.78 -17.04 3.07
CA PHE A 9 -4.41 -15.74 2.50
C PHE A 9 -4.14 -15.80 1.00
N GLY A 10 -4.68 -16.81 0.32
CA GLY A 10 -4.50 -16.97 -1.12
C GLY A 10 -5.00 -15.77 -1.92
N SER A 11 -4.76 -15.80 -3.22
CA SER A 11 -4.97 -14.66 -4.09
C SER A 11 -6.37 -14.03 -3.98
N CYS A 12 -6.38 -12.72 -3.73
CA CYS A 12 -7.54 -11.82 -3.86
C CYS A 12 -7.68 -11.30 -5.30
N ASN A 13 -6.61 -11.39 -6.08
CA ASN A 13 -6.58 -11.10 -7.50
C ASN A 13 -7.18 -12.26 -8.31
N HIS A 14 -7.66 -11.96 -9.52
CA HIS A 14 -8.34 -12.95 -10.39
C HIS A 14 -7.37 -13.66 -11.35
N ASP A 15 -6.18 -13.11 -11.46
CA ASP A 15 -5.16 -13.36 -12.46
C ASP A 15 -3.94 -14.09 -11.87
N THR A 16 -3.88 -14.24 -10.54
CA THR A 16 -2.88 -15.06 -9.85
C THR A 16 -3.51 -16.10 -8.92
N TYR A 17 -2.69 -17.04 -8.45
CA TYR A 17 -3.14 -18.21 -7.69
C TYR A 17 -2.19 -18.61 -6.56
N ASP A 18 -1.27 -17.73 -6.14
CA ASP A 18 -0.38 -18.06 -5.02
C ASP A 18 -1.15 -18.14 -3.69
N ASP A 19 -0.60 -18.93 -2.78
CA ASP A 19 -1.15 -19.14 -1.43
C ASP A 19 -0.98 -17.90 -0.52
N HIS A 20 -0.17 -16.92 -0.95
CA HIS A 20 0.24 -15.78 -0.15
C HIS A 20 0.40 -14.51 -1.00
N GLU A 21 -0.39 -13.50 -0.65
CA GLU A 21 -0.39 -12.21 -1.32
C GLU A 21 -0.41 -11.06 -0.30
N ASN A 22 0.37 -10.00 -0.51
CA ASN A 22 0.50 -8.91 0.45
C ASN A 22 -0.87 -8.29 0.84
N VAL A 23 -1.83 -8.26 -0.08
CA VAL A 23 -3.11 -7.59 0.11
C VAL A 23 -4.08 -8.48 0.86
N ALA A 24 -4.00 -9.80 0.66
CA ALA A 24 -4.74 -10.75 1.45
C ALA A 24 -4.33 -10.69 2.94
N TYR A 25 -3.04 -10.49 3.21
CA TYR A 25 -2.53 -10.26 4.56
C TYR A 25 -3.04 -8.92 5.12
N SER A 26 -2.97 -7.85 4.31
CA SER A 26 -3.44 -6.51 4.69
C SER A 26 -4.92 -6.51 5.03
N ILE A 27 -5.77 -7.01 4.14
CA ILE A 27 -7.22 -7.16 4.33
C ILE A 27 -7.50 -8.08 5.52
N GLY A 28 -6.76 -9.18 5.64
CA GLY A 28 -6.85 -10.11 6.76
C GLY A 28 -6.69 -9.40 8.11
N PHE A 29 -5.62 -8.60 8.28
CA PHE A 29 -5.42 -7.80 9.49
C PHE A 29 -6.58 -6.83 9.72
N ARG A 30 -6.95 -6.06 8.68
CA ARG A 30 -7.99 -5.02 8.77
C ARG A 30 -9.37 -5.59 9.13
N CYS A 31 -9.72 -6.76 8.62
CA CYS A 31 -10.97 -7.44 8.95
C CYS A 31 -10.93 -8.07 10.34
N LEU A 32 -9.87 -8.82 10.66
CA LEU A 32 -9.80 -9.60 11.89
C LEU A 32 -9.63 -8.73 13.12
N HIS A 33 -8.90 -7.61 13.06
CA HIS A 33 -8.79 -6.71 14.22
C HIS A 33 -10.14 -6.05 14.56
N ARG A 34 -10.95 -5.70 13.54
CA ARG A 34 -12.31 -5.16 13.75
C ARG A 34 -13.23 -6.22 14.32
N ALA A 35 -13.13 -7.46 13.82
CA ALA A 35 -13.87 -8.60 14.39
C ALA A 35 -13.46 -8.86 15.85
N ALA A 36 -12.16 -8.82 16.15
CA ALA A 36 -11.62 -8.96 17.50
C ALA A 36 -12.18 -7.90 18.45
N SER A 37 -12.26 -6.64 17.98
CA SER A 37 -12.89 -5.54 18.73
C SER A 37 -14.37 -5.80 19.02
N LEU A 38 -15.14 -6.19 17.99
CA LEU A 38 -16.58 -6.48 18.12
C LEU A 38 -16.85 -7.66 19.07
N LEU A 39 -16.06 -8.71 18.96
CA LEU A 39 -16.18 -9.93 19.75
C LEU A 39 -15.51 -9.82 21.13
N ARG A 40 -14.74 -8.76 21.37
CA ARG A 40 -13.88 -8.57 22.55
C ARG A 40 -12.93 -9.76 22.76
N ASP A 41 -12.37 -10.26 21.66
CA ASP A 41 -11.42 -11.37 21.66
C ASP A 41 -9.99 -10.85 21.42
N PRO A 42 -9.22 -10.55 22.48
CA PRO A 42 -7.85 -10.09 22.32
C PRO A 42 -6.94 -11.15 21.68
N SER A 43 -7.26 -12.45 21.82
CA SER A 43 -6.46 -13.51 21.20
C SER A 43 -6.59 -13.51 19.67
N LEU A 44 -7.73 -13.05 19.14
CA LEU A 44 -7.91 -12.89 17.70
C LEU A 44 -7.13 -11.69 17.19
N TYR A 45 -7.06 -10.62 17.98
CA TYR A 45 -6.25 -9.46 17.65
C TYR A 45 -4.76 -9.81 17.61
N ASP A 46 -4.25 -10.44 18.67
CA ASP A 46 -2.83 -10.85 18.74
C ASP A 46 -2.46 -11.75 17.57
N TRP A 47 -3.34 -12.69 17.23
CA TRP A 47 -3.16 -13.56 16.09
C TRP A 47 -3.12 -12.78 14.77
N ALA A 48 -4.03 -11.82 14.56
CA ALA A 48 -4.04 -11.00 13.36
C ALA A 48 -2.78 -10.11 13.26
N LEU A 49 -2.30 -9.57 14.37
CA LEU A 49 -1.07 -8.79 14.40
C LEU A 49 0.13 -9.66 13.99
N GLU A 50 0.29 -10.82 14.61
CA GLU A 50 1.41 -11.75 14.37
C GLU A 50 1.37 -12.37 12.98
N HIS A 51 0.21 -12.83 12.51
CA HIS A 51 0.13 -13.64 11.29
C HIS A 51 -0.21 -12.83 10.04
N CYS A 52 -0.94 -11.72 10.20
CA CYS A 52 -1.32 -10.87 9.07
C CYS A 52 -0.40 -9.66 8.96
N LEU A 53 -0.29 -8.83 10.01
CA LEU A 53 0.48 -7.59 9.90
C LEU A 53 1.99 -7.83 9.82
N HIS A 54 2.56 -8.63 10.74
CA HIS A 54 3.98 -9.00 10.65
C HIS A 54 4.26 -9.94 9.48
N GLY A 55 3.24 -10.69 9.04
CA GLY A 55 3.31 -11.46 7.81
C GLY A 55 3.60 -10.61 6.57
N LEU A 56 3.34 -9.30 6.59
CA LEU A 56 3.66 -8.39 5.48
C LEU A 56 5.17 -8.22 5.24
N GLU A 57 6.01 -8.46 6.26
CA GLU A 57 7.45 -8.19 6.20
C GLU A 57 8.14 -8.96 5.07
N ARG A 58 7.63 -10.14 4.71
CA ARG A 58 8.19 -10.95 3.62
C ARG A 58 8.09 -10.27 2.25
N PHE A 59 7.12 -9.37 2.07
CA PHE A 59 6.83 -8.72 0.80
C PHE A 59 7.57 -7.39 0.65
N GLU A 60 8.20 -6.90 1.72
CA GLU A 60 8.86 -5.60 1.75
C GLU A 60 10.04 -5.54 0.76
N MET A 61 10.08 -4.48 -0.03
CA MET A 61 11.18 -4.15 -0.90
C MET A 61 12.16 -3.25 -0.16
N HIS A 62 13.38 -3.75 0.08
CA HIS A 62 14.38 -3.04 0.88
C HIS A 62 15.35 -2.17 0.05
N GLU A 63 15.28 -2.23 -1.27
CA GLU A 63 16.19 -1.54 -2.17
C GLU A 63 15.45 -1.08 -3.43
N ASP A 64 15.94 0.00 -4.03
CA ASP A 64 15.57 0.38 -5.38
C ASP A 64 16.18 -0.60 -6.40
N ARG A 65 15.41 -0.96 -7.42
CA ARG A 65 15.80 -1.98 -8.41
C ARG A 65 15.71 -1.43 -9.82
N ASN A 66 16.75 -1.68 -10.62
CA ASN A 66 16.83 -1.26 -12.02
C ASN A 66 16.51 0.24 -12.25
N ASP A 67 17.03 1.09 -11.36
CA ASP A 67 16.79 2.54 -11.35
C ASP A 67 15.31 2.96 -11.13
N VAL A 68 14.47 2.04 -10.65
CA VAL A 68 13.08 2.28 -10.26
C VAL A 68 12.98 2.41 -8.74
N ALA A 69 12.37 3.51 -8.28
CA ALA A 69 12.12 3.78 -6.86
C ALA A 69 11.15 2.75 -6.27
N THR A 70 11.68 1.69 -5.68
CA THR A 70 10.90 0.54 -5.19
C THR A 70 11.11 0.29 -3.71
N GLN A 71 12.16 0.87 -3.11
CA GLN A 71 12.38 0.79 -1.69
C GLN A 71 11.17 1.31 -0.90
N GLY A 72 10.70 0.50 0.05
CA GLY A 72 9.57 0.81 0.90
C GLY A 72 8.20 0.40 0.35
N LEU A 73 8.13 -0.10 -0.89
CA LEU A 73 6.94 -0.76 -1.42
C LEU A 73 6.92 -2.25 -1.03
N LEU A 74 5.78 -2.90 -1.29
CA LEU A 74 5.61 -4.34 -1.19
C LEU A 74 5.35 -4.93 -2.58
N TYR A 75 6.02 -6.04 -2.90
CA TYR A 75 5.66 -6.84 -4.08
C TYR A 75 4.40 -7.68 -3.78
N MET A 76 3.61 -8.00 -4.81
CA MET A 76 2.33 -8.68 -4.64
C MET A 76 2.49 -10.09 -4.05
N GLU A 77 3.21 -10.95 -4.75
CA GLU A 77 3.44 -12.36 -4.38
C GLU A 77 4.71 -12.93 -5.04
N ASP A 78 5.10 -14.15 -4.68
CA ASP A 78 6.37 -14.75 -5.14
C ASP A 78 6.36 -15.05 -6.64
N SER A 79 5.22 -15.52 -7.17
CA SER A 79 5.09 -15.87 -8.59
C SER A 79 4.85 -14.66 -9.49
N TRP A 80 4.38 -13.56 -8.92
CA TRP A 80 4.09 -12.30 -9.61
C TRP A 80 4.53 -11.14 -8.73
N ASP A 81 5.77 -10.73 -8.93
CA ASP A 81 6.43 -9.77 -8.07
C ASP A 81 6.23 -8.32 -8.54
N THR A 82 5.14 -7.97 -9.24
CA THR A 82 4.85 -6.54 -9.49
C THR A 82 4.38 -5.87 -8.19
N SER A 83 4.80 -4.62 -7.93
CA SER A 83 4.31 -3.85 -6.78
C SER A 83 3.08 -3.05 -7.16
N TYR A 84 1.88 -3.60 -6.97
CA TYR A 84 0.64 -2.88 -7.25
C TYR A 84 0.33 -1.82 -6.19
N LEU A 85 -0.01 -0.61 -6.64
CA LEU A 85 -0.18 0.53 -5.73
C LEU A 85 -1.43 0.42 -4.85
N TRP A 86 -2.49 -0.22 -5.33
CA TRP A 86 -3.71 -0.39 -4.55
C TRP A 86 -3.49 -1.35 -3.37
N GLU A 87 -2.67 -2.38 -3.56
CA GLU A 87 -2.27 -3.34 -2.52
C GLU A 87 -1.37 -2.69 -1.48
N ASN A 88 -0.41 -1.90 -1.95
CA ASN A 88 0.44 -1.07 -1.10
C ASN A 88 -0.40 -0.08 -0.28
N ALA A 89 -1.45 0.50 -0.86
CA ALA A 89 -2.38 1.35 -0.13
C ALA A 89 -3.11 0.59 1.00
N GLU A 90 -3.52 -0.66 0.76
CA GLU A 90 -4.13 -1.52 1.78
C GLU A 90 -3.14 -1.88 2.90
N ALA A 91 -1.89 -2.21 2.55
CA ALA A 91 -0.81 -2.46 3.50
C ALA A 91 -0.50 -1.23 4.37
N ALA A 92 -0.39 -0.05 3.74
CA ALA A 92 -0.23 1.21 4.45
C ALA A 92 -1.39 1.45 5.42
N TYR A 93 -2.64 1.18 4.98
CA TYR A 93 -3.80 1.34 5.85
C TYR A 93 -3.75 0.38 7.05
N ALA A 94 -3.42 -0.90 6.83
CA ALA A 94 -3.27 -1.88 7.90
C ALA A 94 -2.24 -1.42 8.95
N LEU A 95 -1.07 -0.95 8.50
CA LEU A 95 -0.01 -0.43 9.37
C LEU A 95 -0.46 0.81 10.16
N LEU A 96 -1.13 1.77 9.50
CA LEU A 96 -1.62 2.97 10.17
C LEU A 96 -2.74 2.68 11.18
N GLU A 97 -3.64 1.73 10.89
CA GLU A 97 -4.64 1.27 11.88
C GLU A 97 -3.95 0.65 13.10
N ALA A 98 -2.95 -0.21 12.89
CA ALA A 98 -2.16 -0.80 13.97
C ALA A 98 -1.39 0.25 14.78
N ALA A 99 -0.78 1.22 14.08
CA ALA A 99 -0.04 2.33 14.69
C ALA A 99 -0.95 3.14 15.63
N ARG A 100 -2.16 3.46 15.18
CA ARG A 100 -3.14 4.19 16.00
C ARG A 100 -3.59 3.40 17.22
N ILE A 101 -3.81 2.09 17.08
CA ILE A 101 -4.27 1.22 18.17
C ILE A 101 -3.18 1.06 19.25
N HIS A 102 -1.92 0.90 18.83
CA HIS A 102 -0.81 0.64 19.74
C HIS A 102 0.01 1.88 20.13
N HIS A 103 -0.28 3.03 19.53
CA HIS A 103 0.62 4.19 19.56
C HIS A 103 2.05 3.83 19.12
N SER A 104 2.15 2.95 18.11
CA SER A 104 3.43 2.45 17.60
C SER A 104 3.97 3.37 16.52
N ARG A 105 5.04 4.09 16.86
CA ARG A 105 5.76 4.94 15.90
C ARG A 105 6.38 4.12 14.76
N GLU A 106 6.78 2.89 15.03
CA GLU A 106 7.35 2.01 14.02
C GLU A 106 6.34 1.68 12.91
N TYR A 107 5.12 1.30 13.29
CA TYR A 107 4.06 1.04 12.32
C TYR A 107 3.65 2.30 11.57
N GLU A 108 3.64 3.45 12.25
CA GLU A 108 3.36 4.74 11.62
C GLU A 108 4.39 5.06 10.53
N ILE A 109 5.68 4.93 10.86
CA ILE A 109 6.77 5.16 9.90
C ILE A 109 6.66 4.17 8.73
N LYS A 110 6.45 2.87 8.98
CA LYS A 110 6.28 1.88 7.90
C LYS A 110 5.12 2.25 6.96
N GLY A 111 3.95 2.59 7.52
CA GLY A 111 2.79 3.01 6.72
C GLY A 111 3.04 4.27 5.90
N LEU A 112 3.71 5.27 6.48
CA LEU A 112 4.10 6.50 5.76
C LEU A 112 5.16 6.25 4.70
N THR A 113 6.11 5.35 4.94
CA THR A 113 7.12 4.94 3.96
C THR A 113 6.46 4.39 2.71
N ILE A 114 5.47 3.50 2.84
CA ILE A 114 4.72 2.97 1.69
C ILE A 114 3.99 4.09 0.93
N LEU A 115 3.27 4.97 1.63
CA LEU A 115 2.54 6.07 0.98
C LEU A 115 3.46 7.04 0.24
N ARG A 116 4.62 7.36 0.82
CA ARG A 116 5.62 8.24 0.21
C ARG A 116 6.29 7.56 -0.99
N ALA A 117 6.61 6.28 -0.89
CA ALA A 117 7.15 5.50 -2.01
C ALA A 117 6.15 5.44 -3.16
N ALA A 118 4.87 5.16 -2.87
CA ALA A 118 3.80 5.18 -3.87
C ALA A 118 3.69 6.55 -4.56
N ALA A 119 3.81 7.65 -3.80
CA ALA A 119 3.74 9.02 -4.33
C ALA A 119 4.83 9.38 -5.35
N LEU A 120 5.97 8.66 -5.36
CA LEU A 120 7.02 8.85 -6.36
C LEU A 120 6.59 8.40 -7.77
N HIS A 121 5.54 7.59 -7.85
CA HIS A 121 4.99 7.01 -9.08
C HIS A 121 3.72 7.72 -9.55
N HIS A 122 3.55 8.97 -9.11
CA HIS A 122 2.51 9.87 -9.57
C HIS A 122 2.85 10.43 -10.96
N HIS A 123 1.86 10.49 -11.86
CA HIS A 123 2.06 10.92 -13.24
C HIS A 123 1.07 12.01 -13.66
N GLY A 124 1.59 13.17 -14.04
CA GLY A 124 0.81 14.26 -14.63
C GLY A 124 -0.16 14.92 -13.65
N GLU A 125 -1.15 15.65 -14.18
CA GLU A 125 -2.11 16.42 -13.36
C GLU A 125 -3.29 15.58 -12.83
N TYR A 126 -3.42 14.33 -13.28
CA TYR A 126 -4.61 13.50 -13.07
C TYR A 126 -4.48 12.46 -11.94
N GLY A 127 -3.46 12.59 -11.09
CA GLY A 127 -3.30 11.72 -9.92
C GLY A 127 -2.50 10.45 -10.21
N PHE A 128 -2.77 9.40 -9.44
CA PHE A 128 -2.12 8.10 -9.58
C PHE A 128 -2.62 7.38 -10.84
N LEU A 129 -1.85 7.50 -11.93
CA LEU A 129 -2.14 6.85 -13.21
C LEU A 129 -1.50 5.47 -13.36
N THR A 130 -0.51 5.16 -12.53
CA THR A 130 0.16 3.86 -12.52
C THR A 130 -0.69 2.85 -11.77
N GLU A 131 -0.73 1.62 -12.29
CA GLU A 131 -1.35 0.47 -11.60
C GLU A 131 -0.39 -0.15 -10.59
N GLY A 132 0.87 -0.29 -11.00
CA GLY A 132 1.92 -0.88 -10.21
C GLY A 132 3.29 -0.56 -10.77
N VAL A 133 4.31 -0.94 -10.02
CA VAL A 133 5.70 -0.68 -10.33
C VAL A 133 6.35 -2.01 -10.68
N ASP A 134 6.87 -2.10 -11.90
CA ASP A 134 7.50 -3.30 -12.45
C ASP A 134 8.99 -3.05 -12.68
N TRP A 135 9.83 -3.58 -11.79
CA TRP A 135 11.28 -3.39 -11.86
C TRP A 135 12.00 -4.47 -12.64
N ASN A 136 11.38 -5.60 -12.96
CA ASN A 136 12.06 -6.75 -13.59
C ASN A 136 11.47 -7.12 -14.96
N ASN A 137 10.52 -6.31 -15.46
CA ASN A 137 9.81 -6.49 -16.71
C ASN A 137 8.95 -7.76 -16.72
N HIS A 138 8.35 -8.11 -15.56
CA HIS A 138 7.41 -9.22 -15.46
C HIS A 138 6.20 -9.03 -16.37
N ASN A 139 5.66 -7.81 -16.43
CA ASN A 139 4.52 -7.49 -17.28
C ASN A 139 4.88 -7.50 -18.77
N GLY A 140 6.17 -7.47 -19.09
CA GLY A 140 6.69 -7.28 -20.43
C GLY A 140 6.64 -5.82 -20.87
N GLN A 141 7.23 -5.55 -22.04
CA GLN A 141 7.40 -4.18 -22.53
C GLN A 141 6.19 -3.68 -23.36
N TRP A 142 5.45 -4.59 -23.99
CA TRP A 142 4.41 -4.27 -24.97
C TRP A 142 3.17 -5.11 -24.76
N ARG A 143 2.00 -4.48 -24.82
CA ARG A 143 0.71 -5.15 -24.94
C ARG A 143 0.07 -4.85 -26.28
N GLU A 144 -0.78 -5.75 -26.75
CA GLU A 144 -1.56 -5.53 -27.95
C GLU A 144 -2.97 -5.02 -27.60
N VAL A 145 -3.37 -3.90 -28.18
CA VAL A 145 -4.72 -3.33 -28.06
C VAL A 145 -5.17 -2.96 -29.46
N ASP A 146 -6.30 -3.51 -29.90
CA ASP A 146 -6.85 -3.30 -31.25
C ASP A 146 -5.82 -3.52 -32.38
N GLY A 147 -5.01 -4.58 -32.25
CA GLY A 147 -3.96 -4.93 -33.21
C GLY A 147 -2.74 -4.00 -33.21
N LYS A 148 -2.62 -3.10 -32.22
CA LYS A 148 -1.50 -2.18 -32.07
C LYS A 148 -0.68 -2.52 -30.83
N LYS A 149 0.64 -2.48 -30.97
CA LYS A 149 1.55 -2.54 -29.83
C LYS A 149 1.55 -1.22 -29.09
N ILE A 150 1.18 -1.25 -27.83
CA ILE A 150 1.20 -0.12 -26.91
C ILE A 150 2.20 -0.47 -25.80
N PRO A 151 3.07 0.46 -25.37
CA PRO A 151 3.97 0.19 -24.27
C PRO A 151 3.19 -0.09 -22.98
N ILE A 152 3.68 -1.06 -22.21
CA ILE A 152 3.14 -1.38 -20.88
C ILE A 152 3.59 -0.34 -19.87
N HIS A 153 4.85 0.08 -19.89
CA HIS A 153 5.35 1.09 -18.96
C HIS A 153 5.19 2.51 -19.48
N VAL A 154 5.03 3.47 -18.57
CA VAL A 154 4.97 4.90 -18.86
C VAL A 154 6.23 5.33 -19.63
N GLY A 155 6.05 6.05 -20.74
CA GLY A 155 7.17 6.49 -21.58
C GLY A 155 7.83 5.38 -22.42
N GLY A 156 7.34 4.13 -22.35
CA GLY A 156 7.86 3.01 -23.12
C GLY A 156 9.23 2.50 -22.70
N VAL A 157 9.59 2.76 -21.44
CA VAL A 157 10.77 2.19 -20.78
C VAL A 157 10.61 0.68 -20.57
N VAL A 158 11.68 0.00 -20.15
CA VAL A 158 11.68 -1.46 -19.90
C VAL A 158 11.24 -1.79 -18.47
N TYR A 159 11.54 -0.90 -17.52
CA TYR A 159 11.21 -1.04 -16.11
C TYR A 159 10.60 0.27 -15.62
N GLY A 160 9.59 0.18 -14.76
CA GLY A 160 8.96 1.34 -14.15
C GLY A 160 7.46 1.19 -14.03
N ASP A 161 6.78 2.31 -14.14
CA ASP A 161 5.34 2.41 -13.88
C ASP A 161 4.50 1.76 -14.95
N VAL A 162 3.64 0.84 -14.53
CA VAL A 162 2.69 0.14 -15.39
C VAL A 162 1.54 1.09 -15.76
N ASN A 163 1.43 1.38 -17.05
CA ASN A 163 0.43 2.24 -17.68
C ASN A 163 -0.90 1.48 -17.91
N TYR A 164 -1.51 0.95 -16.86
CA TYR A 164 -2.80 0.26 -16.94
C TYR A 164 -3.94 1.13 -16.40
N THR A 165 -5.08 1.12 -17.08
CA THR A 165 -6.05 2.22 -17.03
C THR A 165 -7.19 1.96 -16.05
N GLN A 166 -6.91 1.96 -14.75
CA GLN A 166 -7.94 2.20 -13.74
C GLN A 166 -7.62 3.39 -12.80
N PRO A 167 -7.31 4.60 -13.32
CA PRO A 167 -6.86 5.72 -12.50
C PRO A 167 -7.83 6.07 -11.37
N PHE A 168 -9.15 6.01 -11.63
CA PHE A 168 -10.14 6.31 -10.60
C PHE A 168 -10.01 5.39 -9.38
N LEU A 169 -9.86 4.08 -9.61
CA LEU A 169 -9.72 3.10 -8.53
C LEU A 169 -8.38 3.26 -7.82
N ASN A 170 -7.27 3.43 -8.55
CA ASN A 170 -5.95 3.64 -7.94
C ASN A 170 -5.93 4.87 -7.03
N ASN A 171 -6.53 5.98 -7.48
CA ASN A 171 -6.66 7.18 -6.67
C ASN A 171 -7.57 6.96 -5.45
N MET A 172 -8.68 6.22 -5.57
CA MET A 172 -9.52 5.89 -4.42
C MET A 172 -8.76 5.09 -3.36
N HIS A 173 -7.98 4.08 -3.78
CA HIS A 173 -7.21 3.24 -2.86
C HIS A 173 -6.16 4.04 -2.09
N ILE A 174 -5.37 4.90 -2.75
CA ILE A 174 -4.36 5.72 -2.08
C ILE A 174 -4.99 6.82 -1.21
N THR A 175 -6.14 7.37 -1.62
CA THR A 175 -6.81 8.46 -0.89
C THR A 175 -7.26 8.00 0.50
N ALA A 176 -7.74 6.77 0.64
CA ALA A 176 -8.28 6.26 1.90
C ALA A 176 -7.28 6.23 3.08
N PRO A 177 -6.10 5.58 2.98
CA PRO A 177 -5.09 5.60 4.05
C PRO A 177 -4.50 7.01 4.24
N THR A 178 -4.39 7.81 3.17
CA THR A 178 -3.91 9.19 3.26
C THR A 178 -4.85 10.05 4.11
N LEU A 179 -6.16 10.03 3.83
CA LEU A 179 -7.14 10.77 4.63
C LEU A 179 -7.20 10.25 6.07
N PHE A 180 -7.16 8.92 6.26
CA PHE A 180 -7.08 8.33 7.58
C PHE A 180 -5.92 8.91 8.39
N TYR A 181 -4.73 8.97 7.79
CA TYR A 181 -3.55 9.54 8.45
C TYR A 181 -3.75 11.02 8.82
N LEU A 182 -4.15 11.85 7.84
CA LEU A 182 -4.30 13.30 8.02
C LEU A 182 -5.39 13.67 9.05
N GLU A 183 -6.45 12.86 9.14
CA GLU A 183 -7.55 13.09 10.06
C GLU A 183 -7.30 12.54 11.46
N GLN A 184 -6.68 11.36 11.56
CA GLN A 184 -6.64 10.61 12.81
C GLN A 184 -5.28 10.62 13.51
N MET A 185 -4.20 10.93 12.79
CA MET A 185 -2.83 10.72 13.30
C MET A 185 -1.93 11.94 13.14
N ALA A 186 -2.05 12.70 12.05
CA ALA A 186 -1.21 13.86 11.79
C ALA A 186 -1.30 14.90 12.92
N SER A 187 -0.14 15.42 13.33
CA SER A 187 -0.05 16.48 14.32
C SER A 187 -0.50 17.81 13.73
N ARG A 188 -1.29 18.55 14.51
CA ARG A 188 -1.90 19.83 14.12
C ARG A 188 -1.25 20.97 14.90
N ASN A 189 -0.47 21.80 14.20
CA ASN A 189 0.18 22.97 14.77
C ASN A 189 -0.56 24.24 14.34
N PRO A 190 -1.26 24.93 15.26
CA PRO A 190 -1.95 26.18 14.95
C PRO A 190 -1.00 27.26 14.41
N MET A 191 -1.48 28.02 13.44
CA MET A 191 -0.82 29.18 12.86
C MET A 191 -1.78 30.37 12.85
N GLU A 192 -1.28 31.59 12.62
CA GLU A 192 -2.10 32.82 12.59
C GLU A 192 -3.29 32.73 11.61
N ASN A 193 -3.11 32.07 10.46
CA ASN A 193 -4.13 31.95 9.39
C ASN A 193 -4.39 30.49 8.98
N GLY A 194 -4.22 29.52 9.88
CA GLY A 194 -4.48 28.13 9.55
C GLY A 194 -3.90 27.12 10.52
N CYS A 195 -3.69 25.91 10.02
CA CYS A 195 -3.10 24.81 10.76
C CYS A 195 -2.05 24.10 9.89
N LYS A 196 -0.83 23.97 10.41
CA LYS A 196 0.23 23.16 9.80
C LYS A 196 0.06 21.71 10.22
N LEU A 197 -0.06 20.82 9.24
CA LEU A 197 -0.08 19.38 9.44
C LEU A 197 1.33 18.83 9.36
N MET A 198 1.70 17.99 10.33
CA MET A 198 3.01 17.36 10.42
C MET A 198 2.88 15.87 10.74
N ASP A 199 3.81 15.07 10.23
CA ASP A 199 3.89 13.64 10.58
C ASP A 199 4.75 13.40 11.83
N CYS A 200 4.85 12.12 12.24
CA CYS A 200 5.67 11.71 13.38
C CYS A 200 7.19 11.90 13.18
N GLU A 201 7.64 12.26 11.99
CA GLU A 201 9.04 12.60 11.69
C GLU A 201 9.24 14.12 11.53
N GLU A 202 8.24 14.90 11.92
CA GLU A 202 8.23 16.36 11.85
C GLU A 202 8.30 16.91 10.42
N SER A 203 7.99 16.09 9.40
CA SER A 203 7.86 16.56 8.03
C SER A 203 6.53 17.28 7.84
N VAL A 204 6.53 18.32 7.00
CA VAL A 204 5.34 19.14 6.74
C VAL A 204 4.49 18.48 5.67
N LEU A 205 3.26 18.12 6.02
CA LEU A 205 2.32 17.45 5.11
C LEU A 205 1.47 18.45 4.33
N GLY A 206 1.21 19.61 4.93
CA GLY A 206 0.41 20.66 4.31
C GLY A 206 0.03 21.75 5.30
N ILE A 207 -0.59 22.80 4.76
CA ILE A 207 -1.18 23.88 5.55
C ILE A 207 -2.66 23.94 5.19
N LEU A 208 -3.51 23.74 6.20
CA LEU A 208 -4.94 23.92 6.07
C LEU A 208 -5.29 25.38 6.39
N PRO A 209 -5.99 26.10 5.49
CA PRO A 209 -6.53 27.41 5.82
C PRO A 209 -7.64 27.28 6.88
N VAL A 210 -7.94 28.39 7.57
CA VAL A 210 -9.11 28.53 8.44
C VAL A 210 -10.39 28.64 7.61
#